data_AF-A0A3D0W877-F1
#
_entry.id   AF-A0A3D0W877-F1
#
_cell.length_a   1.000
_cell.length_b   1.000
_cell.length_c   1.000
_cell.angle_alpha   90.00
_cell.angle_beta   90.00
_cell.angle_gamma   90.00
#
_symmetry.space_group_name_H-M   'P 1'
#
loop_
_entity.id
_entity.type
_entity.pdbx_description
1 polymer ?
#
loop_
_entity_poly.entity_id
_entity_poly.type
_entity_poly.pdbx_seq_one_letter_code
_entity_poly.pdbx_strand_id
1 'polypeptide(L)'
;MRSQLIVDRMLVYQASNVLYDEHFHHGVNIIHGSNGSGKSTLADFIFFGLGGDLREWKPYASRAEAVMLQITTPQGVMTTRRYVSTDASRPMDIFFGPMDQALSAGSDLWRSYPYSRPERGYSFSQILFRAIGLPEAISDGASNLTMH
;
A
#
# COMPACT_ATOMS: atom_id res chain seq x y z
N MET A 1 -9.49 20.56 7.52
CA MET A 1 -8.48 19.50 7.66
C MET A 1 -7.69 19.42 6.37
N ARG A 2 -6.37 19.19 6.44
CA ARG A 2 -5.53 19.02 5.25
C ARG A 2 -5.47 17.54 4.91
N SER A 3 -5.82 17.18 3.68
CA SER A 3 -5.66 15.81 3.19
C SER A 3 -4.18 15.46 3.09
N GLN A 4 -3.76 14.35 3.70
CA GLN A 4 -2.36 13.94 3.72
C GLN A 4 -2.19 12.42 3.81
N LEU A 5 -1.22 11.91 3.05
CA LEU A 5 -0.67 10.56 3.20
C LEU A 5 0.85 10.69 3.21
N ILE A 6 1.50 10.05 4.17
CA ILE A 6 2.96 9.92 4.24
C ILE A 6 3.27 8.43 4.26
N VAL A 7 4.20 7.98 3.42
CA VAL A 7 4.78 6.63 3.52
C VAL A 7 5.98 6.73 4.45
N ASP A 8 5.93 6.08 5.59
CA ASP A 8 7.00 6.16 6.61
C ASP A 8 8.03 5.04 6.44
N ARG A 9 7.61 3.86 5.98
CA ARG A 9 8.49 2.70 5.77
C ARG A 9 7.94 1.81 4.66
N MET A 10 8.82 1.25 3.84
CA MET A 10 8.48 0.19 2.89
C MET A 10 9.30 -1.06 3.17
N LEU A 11 8.61 -2.18 3.32
CA LEU A 11 9.20 -3.51 3.42
C LEU A 11 8.73 -4.37 2.24
N VAL A 12 9.68 -4.94 1.53
CA VAL A 12 9.44 -5.93 0.46
C VAL A 12 10.15 -7.21 0.87
N TYR A 13 9.41 -8.32 0.88
CA TYR A 13 9.93 -9.59 1.37
C TYR A 13 9.52 -10.77 0.50
N GLN A 14 10.23 -11.88 0.66
CA GLN A 14 9.91 -13.18 0.10
C GLN A 14 10.15 -14.25 1.17
N ALA A 15 9.10 -14.92 1.62
CA ALA A 15 9.12 -15.78 2.81
C ALA A 15 9.76 -15.05 4.00
N SER A 16 10.84 -15.59 4.56
CA SER A 16 11.60 -14.97 5.66
C SER A 16 12.69 -14.00 5.19
N ASN A 17 12.90 -13.82 3.88
CA ASN A 17 13.96 -12.96 3.34
C ASN A 17 13.45 -11.54 3.10
N VAL A 18 14.16 -10.56 3.66
CA VAL A 18 13.96 -9.14 3.37
C VAL A 18 14.66 -8.83 2.04
N LEU A 19 13.89 -8.40 1.04
CA LEU A 19 14.41 -7.96 -0.25
C LEU A 19 14.73 -6.45 -0.24
N TYR A 20 13.95 -5.68 0.52
CA TYR A 20 14.13 -4.24 0.73
C TYR A 20 13.42 -3.83 2.01
N ASP A 21 14.05 -3.00 2.83
CA ASP A 21 13.44 -2.43 4.04
C ASP A 21 14.03 -1.05 4.29
N GLU A 22 13.22 -0.01 4.10
CA GLU A 22 13.68 1.38 4.19
C GLU A 22 12.68 2.26 4.93
N HIS A 23 13.21 3.12 5.80
CA HIS A 23 12.45 4.18 6.46
C HIS A 23 12.61 5.47 5.66
N PHE A 24 11.50 6.09 5.28
CA PHE A 24 11.53 7.35 4.54
C PHE A 24 11.54 8.54 5.49
N HIS A 25 12.26 9.59 5.09
CA HIS A 25 12.25 10.85 5.81
C HIS A 25 11.00 11.66 5.49
N HIS A 26 10.55 12.48 6.44
CA HIS A 26 9.59 13.53 6.14
C HIS A 26 10.23 14.58 5.23
N GLY A 27 9.66 14.80 4.05
CA GLY A 27 10.17 15.73 3.05
C GLY A 27 10.70 15.00 1.81
N VAL A 28 11.84 15.45 1.30
CA VAL A 28 12.40 14.94 0.04
C VAL A 28 13.26 13.70 0.32
N ASN A 29 12.90 12.60 -0.34
CA ASN A 29 13.70 11.37 -0.37
C ASN A 29 14.34 11.24 -1.76
N ILE A 30 15.65 10.97 -1.83
CA ILE A 30 16.39 10.85 -3.09
C ILE A 30 16.80 9.39 -3.29
N ILE A 31 16.19 8.73 -4.28
CA ILE A 31 16.57 7.38 -4.71
C ILE A 31 17.60 7.50 -5.83
N HIS A 32 18.87 7.22 -5.53
CA HIS A 32 19.98 7.31 -6.50
C HIS A 32 20.59 5.94 -6.81
N GLY A 33 21.26 5.82 -7.97
CA GLY A 33 21.89 4.57 -8.41
C GLY A 33 22.04 4.48 -9.93
N SER A 34 22.85 3.52 -10.40
CA SER A 34 23.08 3.29 -11.83
C SER A 34 21.81 2.89 -12.59
N ASN A 35 21.81 2.97 -13.92
CA ASN A 35 20.68 2.46 -14.71
C ASN A 35 20.54 0.94 -14.50
N GLY A 36 19.30 0.49 -14.31
CA GLY A 36 19.01 -0.92 -14.00
C GLY A 36 19.18 -1.32 -12.53
N SER A 37 19.59 -0.42 -11.63
CA SER A 37 19.75 -0.71 -10.19
C SER A 37 18.45 -0.93 -9.39
N GLY A 38 17.28 -0.81 -10.03
CA GLY A 38 15.99 -1.05 -9.37
C GLY A 38 15.26 0.20 -8.85
N LYS A 39 15.75 1.41 -9.11
CA LYS A 39 15.09 2.67 -8.68
C LYS A 39 13.61 2.75 -9.05
N SER A 40 13.28 2.54 -10.33
CA SER A 40 11.89 2.54 -10.79
C SER A 40 11.08 1.39 -10.19
N THR A 41 11.73 0.28 -9.84
CA THR A 41 11.08 -0.83 -9.14
C THR A 41 10.62 -0.43 -7.74
N LEU A 42 11.37 0.42 -7.04
CA LEU A 42 10.94 0.95 -5.73
C LEU A 42 9.70 1.84 -5.88
N ALA A 43 9.66 2.68 -6.92
CA ALA A 43 8.47 3.47 -7.24
C ALA A 43 7.26 2.58 -7.59
N ASP A 44 7.48 1.52 -8.36
CA ASP A 44 6.46 0.52 -8.70
C ASP A 44 5.90 -0.17 -7.44
N PHE A 45 6.76 -0.51 -6.47
CA PHE A 45 6.32 -1.09 -5.19
C PHE A 45 5.54 -0.11 -4.33
N ILE A 46 5.94 1.16 -4.25
CA ILE A 46 5.17 2.20 -3.54
C ILE A 46 3.79 2.36 -4.19
N PHE A 47 3.74 2.50 -5.52
CA PHE A 47 2.50 2.60 -6.27
C PHE A 47 1.58 1.41 -6.00
N PHE A 48 2.12 0.19 -6.10
CA PHE A 48 1.38 -1.03 -5.83
C PHE A 48 0.89 -1.11 -4.38
N GLY A 49 1.76 -0.85 -3.41
CA GLY A 49 1.44 -0.91 -1.97
C GLY A 49 0.40 0.14 -1.51
N LEU A 50 0.29 1.26 -2.23
CA LEU A 50 -0.73 2.28 -2.01
C LEU A 50 -2.08 1.95 -2.66
N GLY A 51 -2.14 0.95 -3.56
CA GLY A 51 -3.39 0.47 -4.14
C GLY A 51 -3.42 0.38 -5.67
N GLY A 52 -2.37 0.84 -6.36
CA GLY A 52 -2.30 0.77 -7.82
C GLY A 52 -2.40 -0.67 -8.36
N ASP A 53 -3.05 -0.86 -9.50
CA ASP A 53 -3.24 -2.19 -10.13
C ASP A 53 -2.08 -2.57 -11.05
N LEU A 54 -0.88 -2.69 -10.46
CA LEU A 54 0.32 -3.10 -11.19
C LEU A 54 0.30 -4.61 -11.47
N ARG A 55 0.23 -4.94 -12.76
CA ARG A 55 0.13 -6.33 -13.26
C ARG A 55 1.40 -6.83 -13.94
N GLU A 56 2.21 -5.91 -14.46
CA GLU A 56 3.47 -6.21 -15.16
C GLU A 56 4.66 -5.92 -14.25
N TRP A 57 5.33 -6.99 -13.84
CA TRP A 57 6.48 -6.90 -12.94
C TRP A 57 7.79 -7.10 -13.69
N LYS A 58 8.80 -6.31 -13.32
CA LYS A 58 10.18 -6.58 -13.73
C LYS A 58 10.64 -7.94 -13.15
N PRO A 59 11.53 -8.69 -13.83
CA PRO A 59 11.87 -10.07 -13.43
C PRO A 59 12.37 -10.26 -12.00
N TYR A 60 13.02 -9.27 -11.40
CA TYR A 60 13.47 -9.34 -10.01
C TYR A 60 12.35 -8.94 -9.03
N ALA A 61 11.48 -8.03 -9.44
CA ALA A 61 10.36 -7.55 -8.62
C ALA A 61 9.29 -8.63 -8.44
N SER A 62 9.06 -9.43 -9.49
CA SER A 62 8.11 -10.55 -9.46
C SER A 62 8.48 -11.67 -8.49
N ARG A 63 9.70 -11.66 -7.93
CA ARG A 63 10.13 -12.61 -6.90
C ARG A 63 9.68 -12.22 -5.50
N ALA A 64 9.31 -10.96 -5.30
CA ALA A 64 8.73 -10.54 -4.03
C ALA A 64 7.43 -11.31 -3.78
N GLU A 65 7.18 -11.65 -2.52
CA GLU A 65 5.92 -12.26 -2.10
C GLU A 65 4.91 -11.17 -1.75
N ALA A 66 5.33 -10.15 -1.00
CA ALA A 66 4.47 -9.04 -0.63
C ALA A 66 5.25 -7.74 -0.45
N VAL A 67 4.50 -6.64 -0.55
CA VAL A 67 4.92 -5.28 -0.19
C VAL A 67 4.09 -4.86 1.01
N MET A 68 4.77 -4.34 2.03
CA MET A 68 4.15 -3.68 3.17
C MET A 68 4.55 -2.21 3.21
N LEU A 69 3.59 -1.32 3.43
CA LEU A 69 3.84 0.10 3.65
C LEU A 69 3.30 0.51 5.02
N GLN A 70 4.14 1.11 5.85
CA GLN A 70 3.64 1.91 6.96
C GLN A 70 3.28 3.29 6.41
N ILE A 71 2.06 3.74 6.67
CA ILE A 71 1.60 5.05 6.28
C ILE A 71 1.05 5.83 7.48
N THR A 72 1.36 7.12 7.51
CA THR A 72 0.79 8.08 8.44
C THR A 72 -0.22 8.95 7.72
N THR A 73 -1.40 9.07 8.33
CA THR A 73 -2.49 9.89 7.85
C THR A 73 -3.10 10.71 9.00
N PRO A 74 -3.99 11.70 8.74
CA PRO A 74 -4.60 12.49 9.82
C PRO A 74 -5.44 11.66 10.81
N GLN A 75 -5.87 10.45 10.40
CA GLN A 75 -6.69 9.53 11.17
C GLN A 75 -5.84 8.55 11.99
N GLY A 76 -4.53 8.49 11.76
CA GLY A 76 -3.59 7.65 12.50
C GLY A 76 -2.55 6.97 11.61
N VAL A 77 -1.81 6.03 12.22
CA VAL A 77 -0.83 5.19 11.53
C VAL A 77 -1.49 3.86 11.16
N MET A 78 -1.23 3.37 9.95
CA MET A 78 -1.62 2.03 9.54
C MET A 78 -0.55 1.39 8.68
N THR A 79 -0.56 0.06 8.62
CA THR A 79 0.32 -0.73 7.77
C THR A 79 -0.52 -1.46 6.73
N THR A 80 -0.26 -1.20 5.46
CA THR A 80 -0.87 -1.95 4.36
C THR A 80 0.02 -3.12 3.98
N ARG A 81 -0.56 -4.21 3.50
CA ARG A 81 0.15 -5.32 2.87
C ARG A 81 -0.59 -5.75 1.60
N ARG A 82 0.15 -5.92 0.51
CA ARG A 82 -0.36 -6.53 -0.72
C ARG A 82 0.62 -7.58 -1.22
N TYR A 83 0.09 -8.75 -1.51
CA TYR A 83 0.87 -9.82 -2.14
C TYR A 83 1.19 -9.43 -3.58
N VAL A 84 2.30 -9.90 -4.16
CA VAL A 84 2.72 -9.70 -5.55
C VAL A 84 2.21 -10.86 -6.43
N SER A 85 1.82 -10.58 -7.67
CA SER A 85 1.09 -11.46 -8.64
C SER A 85 0.77 -10.62 -9.87
N THR A 86 0.36 -11.28 -10.95
CA THR A 86 -0.11 -10.69 -12.20
C THR A 86 -1.63 -10.47 -12.24
N ASP A 87 -2.36 -10.94 -11.22
CA ASP A 87 -3.82 -10.81 -11.17
C ASP A 87 -4.26 -9.35 -11.08
N ALA A 88 -5.43 -9.04 -11.64
CA ALA A 88 -6.02 -7.71 -11.56
C ALA A 88 -6.84 -7.54 -10.27
N SER A 89 -7.04 -6.28 -9.86
CA SER A 89 -8.05 -5.89 -8.85
C SER A 89 -7.90 -6.60 -7.50
N ARG A 90 -6.67 -6.69 -7.02
CA ARG A 90 -6.31 -7.50 -5.85
C ARG A 90 -6.61 -6.80 -4.54
N PRO A 91 -7.01 -7.54 -3.49
CA PRO A 91 -7.30 -6.95 -2.19
C PRO A 91 -6.04 -6.35 -1.55
N MET A 92 -6.27 -5.64 -0.45
CA MET A 92 -5.24 -5.09 0.42
C MET A 92 -5.54 -5.52 1.85
N ASP A 93 -4.54 -6.08 2.50
CA ASP A 93 -4.57 -6.30 3.94
C ASP A 93 -4.19 -5.00 4.64
N ILE A 94 -4.92 -4.63 5.68
CA ILE A 94 -4.64 -3.44 6.48
C ILE A 94 -4.58 -3.85 7.95
N PHE A 95 -3.48 -3.45 8.59
CA PHE A 95 -3.31 -3.45 10.03
C PHE A 95 -3.38 -2.01 10.54
N PHE A 96 -4.24 -1.74 11.52
CA PHE A 96 -4.43 -0.39 12.08
C PHE A 96 -3.39 -0.09 13.16
N GLY A 97 -2.14 0.08 12.74
CA GLY A 97 -1.02 0.45 13.60
C GLY A 97 0.33 0.43 12.86
N PRO A 98 1.44 0.65 13.59
CA PRO A 98 2.79 0.70 13.02
C PRO A 98 3.29 -0.69 12.60
N MET A 99 4.26 -0.71 11.68
CA MET A 99 4.75 -1.93 11.03
C MET A 99 5.40 -2.91 12.01
N ASP A 100 6.12 -2.43 13.03
CA ASP A 100 6.76 -3.32 14.02
C ASP A 100 5.72 -4.13 14.81
N GLN A 101 4.56 -3.55 15.10
CA GLN A 101 3.43 -4.27 15.70
C GLN A 101 2.79 -5.20 14.67
N ALA A 102 2.63 -4.74 13.43
CA ALA A 102 2.04 -5.53 12.34
C ALA A 102 2.85 -6.81 12.04
N LEU A 103 4.19 -6.75 12.15
CA LEU A 103 5.11 -7.88 11.93
C LEU A 103 5.06 -8.93 13.05
N SER A 104 4.66 -8.54 14.26
CA SER A 104 4.49 -9.44 15.41
C SER A 104 3.03 -9.86 15.64
N ALA A 105 2.09 -9.26 14.89
CA ALA A 105 0.66 -9.50 15.02
C ALA A 105 0.23 -10.85 14.44
N GLY A 106 -0.74 -11.47 15.10
CA GLY A 106 -1.48 -12.61 14.56
C GLY A 106 -2.33 -12.22 13.34
N SER A 107 -2.67 -13.21 12.51
CA SER A 107 -3.46 -13.00 11.29
C SER A 107 -4.86 -12.45 11.56
N ASP A 108 -5.40 -12.63 12.76
CA ASP A 108 -6.71 -12.15 13.22
C ASP A 108 -6.79 -10.62 13.36
N LEU A 109 -5.64 -9.96 13.55
CA LEU A 109 -5.57 -8.49 13.66
C LEU A 109 -5.49 -7.80 12.29
N TRP A 110 -5.23 -8.55 11.22
CA TRP A 110 -5.23 -8.06 9.85
C TRP A 110 -6.63 -8.11 9.26
N ARG A 111 -7.00 -7.08 8.50
CA ARG A 111 -8.27 -7.06 7.75
C ARG A 111 -8.00 -6.94 6.26
N SER A 112 -8.49 -7.91 5.49
CA SER A 112 -8.45 -7.87 4.03
C SER A 112 -9.64 -7.09 3.49
N TYR A 113 -9.37 -6.07 2.69
CA TYR A 113 -10.37 -5.26 2.01
C TYR A 113 -10.27 -5.43 0.49
N PRO A 114 -11.40 -5.61 -0.21
CA PRO A 114 -11.40 -5.82 -1.66
C PRO A 114 -10.99 -4.55 -2.41
N TYR A 115 -10.57 -4.72 -3.66
CA TYR A 115 -10.22 -3.63 -4.56
C TYR A 115 -11.43 -2.77 -4.94
N SER A 116 -12.48 -3.43 -5.41
CA SER A 116 -13.74 -2.78 -5.76
C SER A 116 -14.69 -2.74 -4.58
N ARG A 117 -15.61 -1.78 -4.58
CA ARG A 117 -16.63 -1.64 -3.54
C ARG A 117 -17.53 -2.88 -3.51
N PRO A 118 -17.62 -3.59 -2.37
CA PRO A 118 -18.55 -4.69 -2.21
C PRO A 118 -19.97 -4.16 -1.95
N GLU A 119 -21.00 -5.00 -2.10
CA GLU A 119 -22.38 -4.66 -1.72
C GLU A 119 -22.52 -4.27 -0.24
N ARG A 120 -21.70 -4.89 0.62
CA ARG A 120 -21.62 -4.63 2.06
C ARG A 120 -20.17 -4.46 2.49
N GLY A 121 -19.91 -3.41 3.28
CA GLY A 121 -18.57 -3.06 3.74
C GLY A 121 -17.90 -2.00 2.87
N TYR A 122 -16.57 -1.96 2.92
CA TYR A 122 -15.74 -0.95 2.26
C TYR A 122 -14.68 -1.62 1.38
N SER A 123 -14.31 -0.99 0.27
CA SER A 123 -13.05 -1.31 -0.42
C SER A 123 -11.87 -0.68 0.31
N PHE A 124 -10.65 -1.15 0.02
CA PHE A 124 -9.46 -0.52 0.60
C PHE A 124 -9.33 0.95 0.19
N SER A 125 -9.76 1.31 -1.03
CA SER A 125 -9.72 2.71 -1.51
C SER A 125 -10.59 3.61 -0.62
N GLN A 126 -11.77 3.16 -0.22
CA GLN A 126 -12.63 3.91 0.70
C GLN A 126 -11.99 4.06 2.09
N ILE A 127 -11.35 3.01 2.59
CA ILE A 127 -10.60 3.07 3.86
C ILE A 127 -9.47 4.10 3.76
N LEU A 128 -8.66 4.06 2.70
CA LEU A 128 -7.55 4.99 2.51
C LEU A 128 -8.02 6.44 2.32
N PHE A 129 -9.05 6.71 1.52
CA PHE A 129 -9.54 8.08 1.34
C PHE A 129 -10.09 8.69 2.63
N ARG A 130 -10.86 7.92 3.40
CA ARG A 130 -11.31 8.33 4.74
C ARG A 130 -10.11 8.57 5.66
N ALA A 131 -9.12 7.68 5.62
CA ALA A 131 -7.91 7.81 6.40
C ALA A 131 -7.07 9.02 5.99
N ILE A 132 -7.12 9.49 4.76
CA ILE A 132 -6.39 10.68 4.29
C ILE A 132 -7.14 11.97 4.65
N GLY A 133 -8.42 11.87 5.08
CA GLY A 133 -9.29 13.01 5.36
C GLY A 133 -9.99 13.56 4.11
N LEU A 134 -10.11 12.76 3.04
CA LEU A 134 -10.91 13.12 1.88
C LEU A 134 -12.38 12.78 2.15
N PRO A 135 -13.32 13.75 2.03
CA PRO A 135 -14.73 13.47 2.11
C PRO A 135 -15.13 12.57 0.92
N GLU A 136 -15.84 11.48 1.19
CA GLU A 136 -16.40 10.65 0.12
C GLU A 136 -17.38 11.52 -0.69
N ALA A 137 -17.05 11.79 -1.94
CA ALA A 137 -18.04 12.32 -2.88
C ALA A 137 -19.03 11.19 -3.15
N ILE A 138 -20.13 11.16 -2.39
CA ILE A 138 -21.28 10.33 -2.72
C ILE A 138 -21.93 10.99 -3.94
N SER A 139 -21.44 10.67 -5.14
CA SER A 139 -22.15 10.97 -6.37
C SER A 139 -23.20 9.87 -6.55
N ASP A 140 -24.48 10.25 -6.66
CA ASP A 140 -25.58 9.37 -7.03
C ASP A 140 -25.42 8.74 -8.44
N GLY A 141 -24.35 9.06 -9.17
CA GLY A 141 -23.97 8.44 -10.44
C GLY A 141 -22.56 7.87 -10.41
N ALA A 142 -22.48 6.54 -10.45
CA ALA A 142 -21.48 5.59 -11.00
C ALA A 142 -20.00 5.97 -11.28
N SER A 143 -19.44 7.09 -10.83
CA SER A 143 -18.03 7.45 -10.97
C SER A 143 -17.36 7.59 -9.60
N ASN A 144 -17.05 6.46 -8.98
CA ASN A 144 -16.35 6.45 -7.70
C ASN A 144 -14.85 6.63 -7.91
N LEU A 145 -14.24 7.52 -7.12
CA LEU A 145 -12.80 7.64 -7.04
C LEU A 145 -12.23 6.35 -6.46
N THR A 146 -11.20 5.82 -7.10
CA THR A 146 -10.47 4.61 -6.74
C THR A 146 -8.99 4.94 -6.71
N MET A 147 -8.23 4.24 -5.86
CA MET A 147 -6.77 4.30 -5.93
C MET A 147 -6.35 3.58 -7.23
N HIS A 148 -5.87 4.33 -8.22
CA HIS A 148 -5.38 3.82 -9.50
C HIS A 148 -3.96 4.28 -9.76
#